data_AF-A0AAE1GJ28-F1
#
_entry.id   AF-A0AAE1GJ28-F1
#
_cell.length_a   1.000
_cell.length_b   1.000
_cell.length_c   1.000
_cell.angle_alpha   90.00
_cell.angle_beta   90.00
_cell.angle_gamma   90.00
#
_symmetry.space_group_name_H-M   'P 1'
#
loop_
_entity.id
_entity.type
_entity.pdbx_description
1 polymer ?
#
loop_
_entity_poly.entity_id
_entity_poly.type
_entity_poly.pdbx_seq_one_letter_code
_entity_poly.pdbx_strand_id
1 'polypeptide(L)'
;MRLCFSLSTVQVISDDYGATSQCNFYIAREAIWVIPMAFVFPKKSRLIPEINKWVGILKESGLFSYYVGQFTSNATHCLVPPGKENGVTTLVLSLTDFAGIFTVLGVGLVLSLVVFLLEKTVHSLNHKINY
;
A
#
# COMPACT_ATOMS: atom_id res chain seq x y z
N MET A 1 13.04 -11.41 -17.93
CA MET A 1 11.65 -11.43 -18.46
C MET A 1 10.69 -11.01 -17.34
N ARG A 2 10.83 -9.77 -16.84
CA ARG A 2 9.93 -9.17 -15.82
C ARG A 2 9.16 -7.96 -16.37
N LEU A 3 9.65 -7.39 -17.47
CA LEU A 3 9.12 -6.23 -18.16
C LEU A 3 7.66 -6.42 -18.62
N CYS A 4 7.31 -7.58 -19.16
CA CYS A 4 5.97 -7.80 -19.73
C CYS A 4 4.86 -7.86 -18.67
N PHE A 5 5.09 -8.55 -17.54
CA PHE A 5 4.08 -8.58 -16.47
C PHE A 5 3.91 -7.21 -15.82
N SER A 6 5.03 -6.51 -15.59
CA SER A 6 5.00 -5.12 -15.11
C SER A 6 4.29 -4.19 -16.10
N LEU A 7 4.37 -4.47 -17.39
CA LEU A 7 3.72 -3.67 -18.43
C LEU A 7 2.21 -3.74 -18.37
N SER A 8 1.65 -4.94 -18.31
CA SER A 8 0.20 -5.12 -18.28
C SER A 8 -0.43 -4.47 -17.06
N THR A 9 0.22 -4.57 -15.88
CA THR A 9 -0.29 -3.93 -14.66
C THR A 9 -0.17 -2.41 -14.75
N VAL A 10 0.95 -1.89 -15.26
CA VAL A 10 1.15 -0.45 -15.40
C VAL A 10 0.19 0.16 -16.43
N GLN A 11 -0.16 -0.56 -17.50
CA GLN A 11 -1.17 -0.10 -18.48
C GLN A 11 -2.56 0.04 -17.86
N VAL A 12 -2.99 -0.94 -17.06
CA VAL A 12 -4.28 -0.86 -16.35
C VAL A 12 -4.31 0.35 -15.41
N ILE A 13 -3.20 0.63 -14.72
CA ILE A 13 -3.07 1.80 -13.85
C ILE A 13 -3.13 3.10 -14.65
N SER A 14 -2.44 3.18 -15.81
CA SER A 14 -2.50 4.39 -16.65
C SER A 14 -3.89 4.66 -17.20
N ASP A 15 -4.63 3.60 -17.57
CA ASP A 15 -5.98 3.73 -18.13
C ASP A 15 -6.98 4.17 -17.04
N ASP A 16 -6.90 3.57 -15.84
CA ASP A 16 -7.74 3.97 -14.71
C ASP A 16 -7.47 5.42 -14.27
N TYR A 17 -6.19 5.81 -14.20
CA TYR A 17 -5.80 7.18 -13.89
C TYR A 17 -6.27 8.16 -14.97
N GLY A 18 -6.21 7.78 -16.24
CA GLY A 18 -6.74 8.58 -17.35
C GLY A 18 -8.25 8.81 -17.26
N ALA A 19 -9.00 7.86 -16.70
CA ALA A 19 -10.45 7.95 -16.56
C ALA A 19 -10.91 8.63 -15.25
N THR A 20 -10.27 8.33 -14.12
CA THR A 20 -10.71 8.73 -12.77
C THR A 20 -9.85 9.81 -12.14
N SER A 21 -8.62 10.03 -12.66
CA SER A 21 -7.59 10.87 -12.05
C SER A 21 -7.20 10.48 -10.61
N GLN A 22 -7.49 9.24 -10.20
CA GLN A 22 -7.15 8.70 -8.88
C GLN A 22 -6.26 7.46 -9.02
N CYS A 23 -5.41 7.21 -8.02
CA CYS A 23 -4.52 6.05 -7.99
C CYS A 23 -5.12 4.96 -7.07
N ASN A 24 -6.06 4.18 -7.60
CA ASN A 24 -6.76 3.14 -6.83
C ASN A 24 -6.02 1.79 -6.78
N PHE A 25 -5.04 1.61 -7.65
CA PHE A 25 -4.35 0.35 -7.87
C PHE A 25 -2.90 0.41 -7.43
N TYR A 26 -2.47 -0.62 -6.69
CA TYR A 26 -1.10 -0.75 -6.17
C TYR A 26 -0.44 -2.02 -6.70
N ILE A 27 0.83 -1.90 -7.12
CA ILE A 27 1.64 -3.04 -7.52
C ILE A 27 2.41 -3.55 -6.29
N ALA A 28 2.29 -4.85 -6.00
CA ALA A 28 3.08 -5.48 -4.96
C ALA A 28 4.59 -5.36 -5.26
N ARG A 29 5.40 -5.15 -4.21
CA ARG A 29 6.86 -4.98 -4.34
C ARG A 29 7.55 -6.22 -4.91
N GLU A 30 6.97 -7.40 -4.71
CA GLU A 30 7.54 -8.67 -5.12
C GLU A 30 6.62 -9.39 -6.11
N ALA A 31 7.22 -9.97 -7.15
CA ALA A 31 6.50 -10.78 -8.12
C ALA A 31 6.25 -12.17 -7.53
N ILE A 32 5.00 -12.47 -7.20
CA ILE A 32 4.57 -13.77 -6.67
C ILE A 32 4.69 -14.84 -7.77
N TRP A 33 4.38 -14.49 -9.02
CA TRP A 33 4.58 -15.34 -10.19
C TRP A 33 5.02 -14.55 -11.41
N VAL A 34 5.89 -15.16 -12.23
CA VAL A 34 6.34 -14.57 -13.51
C VAL A 34 5.77 -15.41 -14.64
N ILE A 35 4.74 -14.89 -15.31
CA ILE A 35 4.17 -15.53 -16.49
C ILE A 35 4.87 -14.94 -17.73
N PRO A 36 5.57 -15.76 -18.53
CA PRO A 36 6.16 -15.31 -19.77
C PRO A 36 5.06 -15.07 -20.82
N MET A 37 5.05 -13.89 -21.45
CA MET A 37 4.26 -13.67 -22.66
C MET A 37 5.02 -14.17 -23.88
N ALA A 38 4.31 -14.80 -24.81
CA ALA A 38 4.86 -15.30 -26.06
C ALA A 38 3.87 -15.10 -27.22
N PHE A 39 4.40 -14.95 -28.43
CA PHE A 39 3.58 -14.95 -29.64
C PHE A 39 3.22 -16.38 -30.02
N VAL A 40 1.95 -16.61 -30.31
CA VAL A 40 1.44 -17.93 -30.71
C VAL A 40 1.33 -17.99 -32.23
N PHE A 41 1.94 -19.02 -32.82
CA PHE A 41 1.90 -19.28 -34.26
C PHE A 41 1.34 -20.68 -34.54
N PRO A 42 0.71 -20.91 -35.71
CA PRO A 42 0.28 -22.23 -36.11
C PRO A 42 1.48 -23.19 -36.25
N LYS A 43 1.24 -24.47 -35.94
CA LYS A 43 2.29 -25.52 -36.02
C LYS A 43 2.92 -25.54 -37.42
N LYS A 44 4.26 -25.65 -37.47
CA LYS A 44 5.10 -25.63 -38.69
C LYS A 44 5.10 -24.32 -39.49
N SER A 45 4.73 -23.19 -38.90
CA SER A 45 4.91 -21.90 -39.56
C SER A 45 6.40 -21.59 -39.80
N ARG A 46 6.77 -21.27 -41.05
CA ARG A 46 8.12 -20.82 -41.44
C ARG A 46 8.50 -19.45 -40.85
N LEU A 47 7.53 -18.69 -40.31
CA LEU A 47 7.75 -17.36 -39.77
C LEU A 47 8.31 -17.36 -38.33
N ILE A 48 8.19 -18.48 -37.61
CA ILE A 48 8.66 -18.60 -36.22
C ILE A 48 10.15 -18.21 -36.05
N PRO A 49 11.11 -18.75 -36.84
CA PRO A 49 12.52 -18.40 -36.66
C PRO A 49 12.81 -16.93 -36.98
N GLU A 50 12.12 -16.37 -37.96
CA GLU A 50 12.32 -14.98 -38.37
C GLU A 50 11.80 -14.02 -37.30
N ILE A 51 10.59 -14.24 -36.81
CA ILE A 51 10.00 -13.39 -35.75
C ILE A 51 10.80 -13.52 -34.45
N ASN A 52 11.25 -14.72 -34.06
CA ASN A 52 12.08 -14.88 -32.88
C ASN A 52 13.39 -14.09 -32.97
N LYS A 53 14.01 -14.03 -34.16
CA LYS A 53 15.21 -13.22 -34.39
C LYS A 53 14.92 -11.73 -34.19
N TRP A 54 13.84 -11.22 -34.79
CA TRP A 54 13.44 -9.82 -34.64
C TRP A 54 13.10 -9.45 -33.20
N VAL A 55 12.37 -10.30 -32.49
CA VAL A 55 12.06 -10.12 -31.06
C VAL A 55 13.34 -10.11 -30.22
N GLY A 56 14.30 -10.97 -30.54
CA GLY A 56 15.63 -10.96 -29.92
C GLY A 56 16.34 -9.61 -30.08
N ILE A 57 16.41 -9.10 -31.32
CA ILE A 57 17.03 -7.81 -31.64
C ILE A 57 16.32 -6.65 -30.92
N LEU A 58 14.99 -6.63 -30.92
CA LEU A 58 14.18 -5.61 -30.24
C LEU A 58 14.39 -5.59 -28.72
N LYS A 59 14.60 -6.77 -28.14
CA LYS A 59 14.89 -6.93 -26.71
C LYS A 59 16.33 -6.48 -26.38
N GLU A 60 17.30 -6.88 -27.18
CA GLU A 60 18.72 -6.57 -26.97
C GLU A 60 19.04 -5.09 -27.20
N SER A 61 18.37 -4.46 -28.17
CA SER A 61 18.50 -3.01 -28.43
C SER A 61 17.87 -2.12 -27.35
N GLY A 62 17.09 -2.69 -26.43
CA GLY A 62 16.34 -1.91 -25.42
C GLY A 62 15.19 -1.09 -26.01
N LEU A 63 14.96 -1.15 -27.32
CA LEU A 63 13.87 -0.44 -28.00
C LEU A 63 12.51 -0.80 -27.39
N PHE A 64 12.33 -2.07 -27.06
CA PHE A 64 11.13 -2.54 -26.39
C PHE A 64 10.88 -1.77 -25.09
N SER A 65 11.88 -1.70 -24.20
CA SER A 65 11.77 -0.97 -22.93
C SER A 65 11.53 0.53 -23.12
N TYR A 66 12.09 1.12 -24.19
CA TYR A 66 11.89 2.53 -24.52
C TYR A 66 10.43 2.83 -24.92
N TYR A 67 9.88 2.09 -25.89
CA TYR A 67 8.49 2.28 -26.31
C TYR A 67 7.51 2.03 -25.17
N VAL A 68 7.78 0.98 -24.39
CA VAL A 68 7.05 0.66 -23.18
C VAL A 68 6.99 1.85 -22.22
N GLY A 69 8.13 2.46 -21.92
CA GLY A 69 8.19 3.64 -21.05
C GLY A 69 7.39 4.83 -21.57
N GLN A 70 7.34 5.00 -22.90
CA GLN A 70 6.57 6.06 -23.54
C GLN A 70 5.05 5.88 -23.35
N PHE A 71 4.55 4.65 -23.53
CA PHE A 71 3.12 4.34 -23.35
C PHE A 71 2.68 4.34 -21.88
N THR A 72 3.60 4.12 -20.94
CA THR A 72 3.28 4.07 -19.50
C THR A 72 3.52 5.40 -18.77
N SER A 73 3.77 6.49 -19.49
CA SER A 73 4.12 7.79 -18.89
C SER A 73 3.07 8.30 -17.89
N ASN A 74 1.78 8.09 -18.16
CA ASN A 74 0.69 8.50 -17.26
C ASN A 74 0.67 7.76 -15.92
N ALA A 75 1.09 6.49 -15.89
CA ALA A 75 1.11 5.70 -14.66
C ALA A 75 2.24 6.12 -13.70
N THR A 76 3.21 6.94 -14.15
CA THR A 76 4.31 7.39 -13.28
C THR A 76 3.84 8.21 -12.08
N HIS A 77 2.67 8.84 -12.17
CA HIS A 77 2.01 9.53 -11.06
C HIS A 77 1.57 8.58 -9.94
N CYS A 78 1.24 7.32 -10.27
CA CYS A 78 0.77 6.32 -9.31
C CYS A 78 1.85 5.31 -8.90
N LEU A 79 3.02 5.32 -9.57
CA LEU A 79 4.12 4.38 -9.29
C LEU A 79 5.12 4.90 -8.24
N VAL A 80 4.74 5.93 -7.49
CA VAL A 80 5.53 6.40 -6.34
C VAL A 80 5.54 5.32 -5.26
N PRO A 81 6.70 4.99 -4.68
CA PRO A 81 6.74 4.01 -3.60
C PRO A 81 5.87 4.49 -2.42
N PRO A 82 5.17 3.56 -1.74
CA PRO A 82 4.30 3.92 -0.62
C PRO A 82 5.10 4.72 0.42
N GLY A 83 4.62 5.93 0.74
CA GLY A 83 5.29 6.88 1.65
C GLY A 83 6.06 8.03 0.99
N LYS A 84 6.17 8.07 -0.35
CA LYS A 84 6.68 9.22 -1.12
C LYS A 84 5.63 9.83 -2.07
N GLU A 85 4.37 9.44 -1.91
CA GLU A 85 3.28 9.97 -2.71
C GLU A 85 3.10 11.45 -2.38
N ASN A 86 3.32 12.31 -3.37
CA ASN A 86 3.11 13.76 -3.24
C ASN A 86 1.63 14.01 -2.90
N GLY A 87 1.33 14.28 -1.64
CA GLY A 87 -0.02 14.55 -1.16
C GLY A 87 -0.56 13.58 -0.11
N VAL A 88 0.11 12.46 0.15
CA VAL A 88 -0.20 11.64 1.33
C VAL A 88 0.52 12.27 2.50
N THR A 89 -0.27 13.00 3.27
CA THR A 89 -0.02 13.42 4.65
C THR A 89 1.04 12.54 5.27
N THR A 90 2.12 13.18 5.70
CA THR A 90 3.01 12.65 6.74
C THR A 90 2.17 11.83 7.70
N LEU A 91 2.67 10.68 8.12
CA LEU A 91 2.01 9.83 9.12
C LEU A 91 2.06 10.60 10.47
N VAL A 92 1.29 11.69 10.54
CA VAL A 92 1.16 12.55 11.71
C VAL A 92 0.32 11.74 12.64
N LEU A 93 1.00 11.14 13.61
CA LEU A 93 0.38 10.39 14.68
C LEU A 93 -0.69 11.29 15.31
N SER A 94 -1.96 10.93 15.13
CA SER A 94 -3.06 11.77 15.54
C SER A 94 -3.32 11.56 17.03
N LEU A 95 -3.85 12.57 17.70
CA LEU A 95 -4.32 12.42 19.09
C LEU A 95 -5.41 11.34 19.21
N THR A 96 -6.07 10.99 18.11
CA THR A 96 -7.03 9.89 18.02
C THR A 96 -6.37 8.53 18.29
N ASP A 97 -5.11 8.34 17.89
CA ASP A 97 -4.36 7.10 18.10
C ASP A 97 -4.00 6.91 19.59
N PHE A 98 -3.92 8.01 20.35
CA PHE A 98 -3.64 8.00 21.80
C PHE A 98 -4.90 7.89 22.68
N ALA A 99 -6.09 7.84 22.09
CA ALA A 99 -7.34 7.77 22.84
C ALA A 99 -7.36 6.63 23.85
N GLY A 100 -6.78 5.47 23.50
CA GLY A 100 -6.67 4.32 24.41
C GLY A 100 -5.84 4.59 25.67
N ILE A 101 -4.77 5.37 25.57
CA ILE A 101 -3.93 5.71 26.74
C ILE A 101 -4.67 6.69 27.66
N PHE A 102 -5.35 7.68 27.07
CA PHE A 102 -6.14 8.64 27.84
C PHE A 102 -7.35 8.02 28.52
N THR A 103 -8.01 7.03 27.91
CA THR A 103 -9.14 6.33 28.53
C THR A 103 -8.69 5.48 29.73
N VAL A 104 -7.60 4.74 29.61
CA VAL A 104 -7.05 3.95 30.74
C VAL A 104 -6.64 4.86 31.90
N LEU A 105 -5.97 5.99 31.60
CA LEU A 105 -5.58 6.97 32.61
C LEU A 105 -6.80 7.60 33.30
N GLY A 106 -7.82 7.96 32.52
CA GLY A 106 -9.07 8.52 33.04
C GLY A 106 -9.79 7.55 33.98
N VAL A 107 -9.94 6.28 33.58
CA VAL A 107 -10.57 5.24 34.41
C VAL A 107 -9.78 4.98 35.69
N GLY A 108 -8.44 4.91 35.61
CA GLY A 108 -7.58 4.73 36.77
C GLY A 108 -7.69 5.87 37.79
N LEU A 109 -7.79 7.11 37.32
CA LEU A 109 -8.00 8.28 38.19
C LEU A 109 -9.36 8.24 38.87
N VAL A 110 -10.42 7.91 38.14
CA VAL A 110 -11.78 7.81 38.73
C VAL A 110 -11.83 6.69 39.77
N LEU A 111 -11.26 5.52 39.47
CA LEU A 111 -11.25 4.38 40.39
C LEU A 111 -10.51 4.70 41.68
N SER A 112 -9.33 5.34 41.59
CA SER A 112 -8.54 5.71 42.78
C SER A 112 -9.26 6.75 43.65
N LEU A 113 -9.95 7.71 43.03
CA LEU A 113 -10.74 8.72 43.74
C LEU A 113 -11.92 8.08 44.49
N VAL A 114 -12.60 7.10 43.87
CA VAL A 114 -13.68 6.35 44.52
C VAL A 114 -13.18 5.56 45.74
N VAL A 115 -12.05 4.86 45.62
CA VAL A 115 -11.45 4.12 46.74
C VAL A 115 -11.12 5.06 47.90
N PHE A 116 -10.52 6.21 47.60
CA PHE A 116 -10.18 7.20 48.63
C PHE A 116 -11.41 7.75 49.38
N LEU A 117 -12.50 8.02 48.66
CA LEU A 117 -13.76 8.47 49.30
C LEU A 117 -14.37 7.38 50.18
N LEU A 118 -14.34 6.12 49.72
CA LEU A 118 -14.79 4.99 50.52
C LEU A 118 -13.95 4.83 51.81
N GLU A 119 -12.63 4.91 51.71
CA GLU A 119 -11.75 4.87 52.89
C GLU A 119 -12.07 6.00 53.88
N LYS A 120 -12.29 7.23 53.39
CA LYS A 120 -12.65 8.36 54.24
C LYS A 120 -14.00 8.18 54.94
N THR A 121 -15.01 7.66 54.23
CA THR A 121 -16.34 7.40 54.84
C THR A 121 -16.27 6.30 55.88
N VAL A 122 -15.59 5.18 55.59
CA VAL A 122 -15.40 4.08 56.53
C VAL A 122 -14.62 4.54 57.77
N HIS A 123 -13.55 5.32 57.58
CA HIS A 123 -12.76 5.85 58.68
C HIS A 123 -13.58 6.81 59.56
N SER A 124 -14.38 7.70 58.97
CA SER A 124 -15.24 8.62 59.72
C SER A 124 -16.37 7.91 60.47
N LEU A 125 -16.97 6.87 59.89
CA LEU A 125 -17.98 6.04 60.56
C LEU A 125 -17.37 5.25 61.72
N ASN A 126 -16.19 4.66 61.54
CA ASN A 126 -15.51 3.92 62.59
C ASN A 126 -15.10 4.82 63.78
N HIS A 127 -14.68 6.07 63.49
CA HIS A 127 -14.41 7.05 64.54
C HIS A 127 -15.67 7.46 65.32
N LYS A 128 -16.85 7.51 64.68
CA LYS A 128 -18.11 7.86 65.35
C LYS A 128 -18.71 6.75 66.22
N ILE A 129 -18.32 5.50 66.01
CA ILE A 129 -18.83 4.33 66.77
C ILE A 129 -18.02 4.07 68.06
N ASN A 130 -16.79 4.58 68.15
CA ASN A 130 -15.89 4.41 69.30
C ASN A 130 -15.96 5.55 70.35
N TYR A 131 -17.00 6.38 70.31
CA TYR A 131 -17.33 7.41 71.31
C TYR A 131 -18.78 7.21 71.77
#